data_AF-A0A850WXU9-F1
#
_entry.id   AF-A0A850WXU9-F1
#
_cell.length_a   1.000
_cell.length_b   1.000
_cell.length_c   1.000
_cell.angle_alpha   90.00
_cell.angle_beta   90.00
_cell.angle_gamma   90.00
#
_symmetry.space_group_name_H-M   'P 1'
#
loop_
_entity.id
_entity.type
_entity.pdbx_description
1 polymer ?
#
loop_
_entity_poly.entity_id
_entity_poly.type
_entity_poly.pdbx_seq_one_letter_code
_entity_poly.pdbx_strand_id
1 'polypeptide(L)'
;YREAWDKDKTQVSMPSDTPVMLQSKVNALNISNKHYQKAWDEAKAKSYDLRADAIPIKHAKASRDIASEYKYKLDHEKQKGHYVGVPNAQADTKMQFALGIGKVQSELEYKRHFAKWKTQCHLPVDMLSIQSAKHGQSLVSDVDYRHYLHQWICLPDQNDIIHARKAYDLQSD
;
A
#
# COMPACT_ATOMS: atom_id res chain seq x y z
N TYR A 1 85.25 68.41 13.53
CA TYR A 1 84.02 68.94 12.87
C TYR A 1 83.71 68.22 11.57
N ARG A 2 84.65 68.10 10.62
CA ARG A 2 84.44 67.39 9.33
C ARG A 2 84.12 65.90 9.50
N GLU A 3 84.87 65.20 10.35
CA GLU A 3 84.65 63.77 10.65
C GLU A 3 83.32 63.47 11.36
N ALA A 4 82.84 64.40 12.18
CA ALA A 4 81.54 64.26 12.84
C ALA A 4 80.40 64.44 11.84
N TRP A 5 80.53 65.38 10.90
CA TRP A 5 79.59 65.57 9.80
C TRP A 5 79.56 64.33 8.89
N ASP A 6 80.73 63.82 8.50
CA ASP A 6 80.82 62.65 7.63
C ASP A 6 80.25 61.39 8.30
N LYS A 7 80.37 61.26 9.64
CA LYS A 7 79.67 60.23 10.42
C LYS A 7 78.16 60.39 10.44
N ASP A 8 77.65 61.62 10.54
CA ASP A 8 76.20 61.86 10.61
C ASP A 8 75.49 61.53 9.29
N LYS A 9 76.15 61.80 8.15
CA LYS A 9 75.64 61.41 6.80
C LYS A 9 75.56 59.90 6.57
N THR A 10 76.32 59.12 7.34
CA THR A 10 76.32 57.65 7.23
C THR A 10 75.35 56.98 8.20
N GLN A 11 74.83 57.71 9.19
CA GLN A 11 73.79 57.23 10.10
C GLN A 11 72.39 57.56 9.58
N VAL A 12 71.88 56.73 8.67
CA VAL A 12 70.47 56.79 8.27
C VAL A 12 69.64 55.89 9.19
N SER A 13 68.93 56.48 10.15
CA SER A 13 67.96 55.77 11.00
C SER A 13 66.57 55.89 10.38
N MET A 14 66.06 54.80 9.80
CA MET A 14 64.68 54.74 9.33
C MET A 14 63.76 54.24 10.46
N PRO A 15 62.59 54.88 10.68
CA PRO A 15 61.62 54.38 11.65
C PRO A 15 61.06 53.02 11.22
N SER A 16 60.92 52.10 12.19
CA SER A 16 60.38 50.75 12.01
C SER A 16 59.00 50.71 11.32
N ASP A 17 58.24 51.79 11.44
CA ASP A 17 56.82 51.84 11.10
C ASP A 17 56.54 52.52 9.76
N THR A 18 57.56 52.61 8.90
CA THR A 18 57.35 53.04 7.52
C THR A 18 56.44 52.04 6.78
N PRO A 19 55.51 52.51 5.92
CA PRO A 19 54.57 51.65 5.21
C PRO A 19 55.24 50.52 4.42
N VAL A 20 56.41 50.78 3.84
CA VAL A 20 57.20 49.79 3.09
C VAL A 20 57.74 48.68 3.99
N MET A 21 58.18 49.02 5.21
CA MET A 21 58.65 48.05 6.20
C MET A 21 57.51 47.17 6.71
N LEU A 22 56.32 47.76 6.94
CA LEU A 22 55.11 47.02 7.29
C LEU A 22 54.69 46.06 6.17
N GLN A 23 54.68 46.54 4.92
CA GLN A 23 54.40 45.69 3.76
C GLN A 23 55.41 44.53 3.66
N SER A 24 56.70 44.78 3.88
CA SER A 24 57.73 43.73 3.88
C SER A 24 57.50 42.69 4.97
N LYS A 25 57.11 43.10 6.19
CA LYS A 25 56.80 42.19 7.29
C LYS A 25 55.59 41.31 6.96
N VAL A 26 54.52 41.89 6.41
CA VAL A 26 53.33 41.16 5.99
C VAL A 26 53.65 40.20 4.84
N ASN A 27 54.44 40.63 3.85
CA ASN A 27 54.87 39.79 2.74
C ASN A 27 55.75 38.62 3.22
N ALA A 28 56.63 38.85 4.20
CA ALA A 28 57.44 37.78 4.79
C ALA A 28 56.58 36.71 5.49
N LEU A 29 55.51 37.12 6.18
CA LEU A 29 54.55 36.18 6.77
C LEU A 29 53.79 35.40 5.70
N ASN A 30 53.35 36.08 4.63
CA ASN A 30 52.59 35.46 3.55
C ASN A 30 53.42 34.50 2.68
N ILE A 31 54.71 34.78 2.49
CA ILE A 31 55.64 33.94 1.69
C ILE A 31 56.25 32.82 2.53
N SER A 32 56.15 32.89 3.86
CA SER A 32 56.77 31.90 4.74
C SER A 32 56.15 30.51 4.57
N ASN A 33 56.97 29.57 4.10
CA ASN A 33 56.59 28.17 3.92
C ASN A 33 56.15 27.52 5.24
N LYS A 34 56.72 27.94 6.38
CA LYS A 34 56.32 27.43 7.70
C LYS A 34 54.89 27.81 8.06
N HIS A 35 54.50 29.06 7.80
CA HIS A 35 53.13 29.53 8.04
C HIS A 35 52.15 28.86 7.07
N TYR A 36 52.55 28.69 5.80
CA TYR A 36 51.79 27.94 4.82
C TYR A 36 51.56 26.48 5.24
N GLN A 37 52.60 25.74 5.62
CA GLN A 37 52.50 24.34 6.05
C GLN A 37 51.59 24.20 7.28
N LYS A 38 51.75 25.08 8.27
CA LYS A 38 50.90 25.08 9.47
C LYS A 38 49.43 25.32 9.12
N ALA A 39 49.13 26.32 8.29
CA ALA A 39 47.77 26.60 7.85
C ALA A 39 47.19 25.45 7.02
N TRP A 40 48.01 24.80 6.20
CA TRP A 40 47.64 23.62 5.41
C TRP A 40 47.32 22.41 6.30
N ASP A 41 48.12 22.16 7.33
CA ASP A 41 47.88 21.09 8.31
C ASP A 41 46.62 21.34 9.13
N GLU A 42 46.40 22.59 9.57
CA GLU A 42 45.16 23.00 10.24
C GLU A 42 43.94 22.86 9.33
N ALA A 43 44.05 23.20 8.05
CA ALA A 43 42.98 23.03 7.07
C ALA A 43 42.64 21.55 6.86
N LYS A 44 43.65 20.68 6.67
CA LYS A 44 43.46 19.22 6.57
C LYS A 44 42.80 18.65 7.83
N ALA A 45 43.24 19.07 9.02
CA ALA A 45 42.67 18.59 10.27
C ALA A 45 41.19 18.99 10.46
N LYS A 46 40.80 20.18 9.99
CA LYS A 46 39.44 20.71 10.10
C LYS A 46 38.51 20.23 8.98
N SER A 47 39.03 19.95 7.79
CA SER A 47 38.22 19.63 6.61
C SER A 47 37.65 18.21 6.61
N TYR A 48 38.28 17.28 7.32
CA TYR A 48 37.81 15.90 7.39
C TYR A 48 36.97 15.67 8.65
N ASP A 49 35.65 15.76 8.50
CA ASP A 49 34.72 15.31 9.52
C ASP A 49 34.63 13.78 9.48
N LEU A 50 35.57 13.10 10.16
CA LEU A 50 35.68 11.64 10.25
C LEU A 50 34.63 11.04 11.20
N ARG A 51 33.36 11.45 11.06
CA ARG A 51 32.30 10.89 11.89
C ARG A 51 32.13 9.42 11.54
N ALA A 52 31.97 8.58 12.55
CA ALA A 52 31.80 7.14 12.37
C ALA A 52 30.57 6.79 11.50
N ASP A 53 29.62 7.72 11.38
CA ASP A 53 28.41 7.62 10.59
C ASP A 53 28.51 8.26 9.19
N ALA A 54 29.67 8.79 8.80
CA ALA A 54 29.92 9.31 7.46
C ALA A 54 29.64 8.24 6.40
N ILE A 55 28.97 8.65 5.30
CA ILE A 55 28.62 7.78 4.16
C ILE A 55 29.79 6.94 3.65
N PRO A 56 31.00 7.49 3.39
CA PRO A 56 32.12 6.68 2.89
C PRO A 56 32.56 5.60 3.89
N ILE A 57 32.54 5.89 5.19
CA ILE A 57 32.93 4.95 6.24
C ILE A 57 31.89 3.83 6.38
N LYS A 58 30.59 4.17 6.32
CA LYS A 58 29.50 3.19 6.29
C LYS A 58 29.61 2.28 5.07
N HIS A 59 29.84 2.85 3.89
CA HIS A 59 30.01 2.09 2.66
C HIS A 59 31.20 1.14 2.73
N ALA A 60 32.36 1.61 3.22
CA ALA A 60 33.54 0.76 3.41
C ALA A 60 33.29 -0.39 4.38
N LYS A 61 32.60 -0.15 5.50
CA LYS A 61 32.19 -1.20 6.45
C LYS A 61 31.27 -2.23 5.81
N ALA A 62 30.25 -1.78 5.07
CA ALA A 62 29.32 -2.66 4.37
C ALA A 62 30.04 -3.51 3.31
N SER A 63 30.94 -2.91 2.52
CA SER A 63 31.73 -3.63 1.53
C SER A 63 32.64 -4.70 2.17
N ARG A 64 33.27 -4.39 3.31
CA ARG A 64 34.06 -5.36 4.07
C ARG A 64 33.20 -6.53 4.56
N ASP A 65 32.01 -6.22 5.04
CA ASP A 65 31.08 -7.23 5.56
C ASP A 65 30.58 -8.16 4.44
N ILE A 66 30.31 -7.62 3.25
CA ILE A 66 29.93 -8.40 2.05
C ILE A 66 31.06 -9.32 1.60
N ALA A 67 32.31 -8.85 1.63
CA ALA A 67 33.48 -9.64 1.26
C ALA A 67 33.87 -10.69 2.33
N SER A 68 33.25 -10.66 3.51
CA SER A 68 33.60 -11.57 4.60
C SER A 68 32.98 -12.95 4.39
N GLU A 69 33.82 -13.94 4.09
CA GLU A 69 33.40 -15.34 3.93
C GLU A 69 32.70 -15.88 5.20
N TYR A 70 33.14 -15.46 6.38
CA TYR A 70 32.51 -15.84 7.64
C TYR A 70 31.06 -15.36 7.73
N LYS A 71 30.80 -14.07 7.43
CA LYS A 71 29.44 -13.51 7.47
C LYS A 71 28.55 -14.19 6.42
N TYR A 72 29.09 -14.41 5.22
CA TYR A 72 28.39 -15.14 4.17
C TYR A 72 27.96 -16.54 4.62
N LYS A 73 28.88 -17.33 5.19
CA LYS A 73 28.58 -18.69 5.68
C LYS A 73 27.59 -18.66 6.84
N LEU A 74 27.73 -17.73 7.77
CA LEU A 74 26.83 -17.57 8.91
C LEU A 74 25.40 -17.24 8.45
N ASP A 75 25.25 -16.31 7.51
CA ASP A 75 23.93 -15.97 6.96
C ASP A 75 23.34 -17.12 6.13
N HIS A 76 24.18 -17.86 5.41
CA HIS A 76 23.77 -19.07 4.71
C HIS A 76 23.25 -20.16 5.68
N GLU A 77 23.95 -20.42 6.78
CA GLU A 77 23.48 -21.36 7.81
C GLU A 77 22.19 -20.86 8.50
N LYS A 78 22.03 -19.55 8.71
CA LYS A 78 20.76 -18.99 9.20
C LYS A 78 19.63 -19.19 8.20
N GLN A 79 19.88 -18.95 6.91
CA GLN A 79 18.86 -19.07 5.87
C GLN A 79 18.54 -20.52 5.51
N LYS A 80 19.42 -21.48 5.80
CA LYS A 80 19.13 -22.90 5.67
C LYS A 80 17.90 -23.28 6.50
N GLY A 81 16.91 -23.86 5.84
CA GLY A 81 15.65 -24.28 6.46
C GLY A 81 14.61 -23.16 6.58
N HIS A 82 14.96 -21.90 6.32
CA HIS A 82 13.97 -20.85 6.09
C HIS A 82 13.47 -20.94 4.65
N TYR A 83 12.53 -21.85 4.41
CA TYR A 83 11.67 -21.71 3.24
C TYR A 83 10.98 -20.35 3.38
N VAL A 84 11.21 -19.44 2.42
CA VAL A 84 10.36 -18.27 2.22
C VAL A 84 9.03 -18.81 1.66
N GLY A 85 8.30 -19.48 2.55
CA GLY A 85 6.97 -19.98 2.31
C GLY A 85 5.98 -18.85 2.50
N VAL A 86 4.75 -19.12 2.09
CA VAL A 86 3.65 -18.18 2.23
C VAL A 86 2.97 -18.48 3.58
N PRO A 87 2.65 -17.46 4.40
CA PRO A 87 2.16 -17.67 5.77
C PRO A 87 0.89 -18.54 5.85
N ASN A 88 0.09 -18.56 4.79
CA ASN A 88 -1.02 -19.47 4.62
C ASN A 88 -1.18 -19.85 3.13
N ALA A 89 -1.89 -20.96 2.87
CA ALA A 89 -2.16 -21.43 1.52
C ALA A 89 -2.95 -20.41 0.67
N GLN A 90 -3.75 -19.55 1.32
CA GLN A 90 -4.49 -18.50 0.63
C GLN A 90 -3.60 -17.39 0.10
N ALA A 91 -2.48 -17.10 0.74
CA ALA A 91 -1.55 -16.06 0.30
C ALA A 91 -0.63 -16.54 -0.84
N ASP A 92 -0.58 -17.85 -1.12
CA ASP A 92 0.17 -18.39 -2.25
C ASP A 92 -0.56 -18.11 -3.57
N THR A 93 0.04 -17.24 -4.38
CA THR A 93 -0.47 -16.85 -5.70
C THR A 93 -0.58 -18.05 -6.65
N LYS A 94 0.30 -19.05 -6.53
CA LYS A 94 0.25 -20.25 -7.38
C LYS A 94 -0.93 -21.14 -7.02
N MET A 95 -1.21 -21.30 -5.72
CA MET A 95 -2.38 -22.04 -5.26
C MET A 95 -3.69 -21.33 -5.63
N GLN A 96 -3.76 -20.00 -5.48
CA GLN A 96 -4.91 -19.22 -5.93
C GLN A 96 -5.17 -19.39 -7.43
N PHE A 97 -4.11 -19.35 -8.24
CA PHE A 97 -4.20 -19.54 -9.67
C PHE A 97 -4.74 -20.93 -10.04
N ALA A 98 -4.22 -21.98 -9.41
CA ALA A 98 -4.70 -23.35 -9.61
C ALA A 98 -6.18 -23.52 -9.22
N LEU A 99 -6.60 -22.93 -8.10
CA LEU A 99 -8.01 -22.88 -7.68
C LEU A 99 -8.88 -22.15 -8.70
N GLY A 100 -8.39 -21.03 -9.26
CA GLY A 100 -9.06 -20.30 -10.33
C GLY A 100 -9.30 -21.14 -11.57
N ILE A 101 -8.26 -21.84 -12.04
CA ILE A 101 -8.37 -22.76 -13.19
C ILE A 101 -9.38 -23.87 -12.90
N GLY A 102 -9.35 -24.48 -11.72
CA GLY A 102 -10.29 -25.53 -11.33
C GLY A 102 -11.75 -25.07 -11.37
N LYS A 103 -12.02 -23.82 -10.96
CA LYS A 103 -13.37 -23.23 -11.07
C LYS A 103 -13.80 -23.03 -12.51
N VAL A 104 -12.90 -22.57 -13.38
CA VAL A 104 -13.19 -22.37 -14.81
C VAL A 104 -13.49 -23.70 -15.52
N GLN A 105 -12.78 -24.77 -15.14
CA GLN A 105 -13.01 -26.11 -15.69
C GLN A 105 -14.25 -26.82 -15.14
N SER A 106 -14.81 -26.32 -14.03
CA SER A 106 -15.96 -26.97 -13.38
C SER A 106 -17.25 -26.71 -14.15
N GLU A 107 -17.84 -27.78 -14.69
CA GLU A 107 -19.17 -27.70 -15.32
C GLU A 107 -20.26 -27.23 -14.36
N LEU A 108 -20.12 -27.54 -13.07
CA LEU A 108 -21.08 -27.14 -12.05
C LEU A 108 -21.10 -25.62 -11.89
N GLU A 109 -19.92 -25.00 -11.76
CA GLU A 109 -19.82 -23.53 -11.68
C GLU A 109 -20.27 -22.87 -12.99
N TYR A 110 -19.93 -23.46 -14.15
CA TYR A 110 -20.42 -22.99 -15.45
C TYR A 110 -21.95 -22.97 -15.53
N LYS A 111 -22.62 -24.05 -15.10
CA LYS A 111 -24.08 -24.18 -15.16
C LYS A 111 -24.81 -23.41 -14.05
N ARG A 112 -24.11 -23.03 -12.97
CA ARG A 112 -24.70 -22.38 -11.79
C ARG A 112 -25.42 -21.08 -12.12
N HIS A 113 -24.80 -20.23 -12.94
CA HIS A 113 -25.41 -18.94 -13.32
C HIS A 113 -26.69 -19.18 -14.15
N PHE A 114 -26.61 -20.03 -15.17
CA PHE A 114 -27.77 -20.39 -15.98
C PHE A 114 -28.90 -20.97 -15.13
N ALA A 115 -28.59 -21.90 -14.21
CA ALA A 115 -29.59 -22.50 -13.33
C ALA A 115 -30.32 -21.48 -12.44
N LYS A 116 -29.62 -20.43 -11.97
CA LYS A 116 -30.20 -19.34 -11.17
C LYS A 116 -31.14 -18.46 -11.99
N TRP A 117 -30.80 -18.18 -13.24
CA TRP A 117 -31.50 -17.19 -14.05
C TRP A 117 -32.52 -17.78 -15.04
N LYS A 118 -32.45 -19.08 -15.36
CA LYS A 118 -33.38 -19.71 -16.31
C LYS A 118 -34.87 -19.59 -15.92
N THR A 119 -35.16 -19.37 -14.64
CA THR A 119 -36.53 -19.18 -14.11
C THR A 119 -36.90 -17.71 -13.94
N GLN A 120 -35.92 -16.81 -14.03
CA GLN A 120 -36.11 -15.37 -13.90
C GLN A 120 -36.43 -14.78 -15.26
N CYS A 121 -37.68 -14.95 -15.70
CA CYS A 121 -38.18 -14.33 -16.93
C CYS A 121 -38.86 -13.00 -16.59
N HIS A 122 -38.34 -11.89 -17.11
CA HIS A 122 -39.00 -10.59 -17.02
C HIS A 122 -39.80 -10.34 -18.30
N LEU A 123 -41.12 -10.55 -18.24
CA LEU A 123 -42.05 -10.22 -19.31
C LEU A 123 -42.71 -8.88 -18.99
N PRO A 124 -42.71 -7.91 -19.91
CA PRO A 124 -43.42 -6.65 -19.70
C PRO A 124 -44.92 -6.92 -19.57
N VAL A 125 -45.57 -6.30 -18.59
CA VAL A 125 -47.00 -6.50 -18.29
C VAL A 125 -47.88 -6.12 -19.48
N ASP A 126 -47.43 -5.13 -20.28
CA ASP A 126 -48.17 -4.59 -21.42
C ASP A 126 -48.00 -5.39 -22.72
N MET A 127 -47.42 -6.59 -22.64
CA MET A 127 -47.26 -7.43 -23.82
C MET A 127 -48.63 -7.89 -24.36
N LEU A 128 -48.83 -7.76 -25.67
CA LEU A 128 -50.13 -8.00 -26.32
C LEU A 128 -50.67 -9.42 -26.08
N SER A 129 -49.80 -10.44 -25.96
CA SER A 129 -50.28 -11.80 -25.69
C SER A 129 -50.80 -11.95 -24.26
N ILE A 130 -50.20 -11.26 -23.29
CA ILE A 130 -50.67 -11.23 -21.89
C ILE A 130 -52.00 -10.49 -21.82
N GLN A 131 -52.11 -9.34 -22.48
CA GLN A 131 -53.36 -8.57 -22.52
C GLN A 131 -54.49 -9.35 -23.20
N SER A 132 -54.21 -9.95 -24.36
CA SER A 132 -55.18 -10.80 -25.08
C SER A 132 -55.61 -12.00 -24.24
N ALA A 133 -54.67 -12.68 -23.57
CA ALA A 133 -54.97 -13.80 -22.69
C ALA A 133 -55.82 -13.37 -21.48
N LYS A 134 -55.51 -12.21 -20.87
CA LYS A 134 -56.30 -11.65 -19.77
C LYS A 134 -57.73 -11.34 -20.20
N HIS A 135 -57.90 -10.75 -21.38
CA HIS A 135 -59.22 -10.47 -21.92
C HIS A 135 -59.99 -11.75 -22.26
N GLY A 136 -59.34 -12.73 -22.90
CA GLY A 136 -59.92 -14.05 -23.14
C GLY A 136 -60.35 -14.73 -21.84
N GLN A 137 -59.50 -14.69 -20.81
CA GLN A 137 -59.82 -15.23 -19.49
C GLN A 137 -61.04 -14.54 -18.87
N SER A 138 -61.15 -13.21 -18.95
CA SER A 138 -62.33 -12.49 -18.45
C SER A 138 -63.62 -12.89 -19.15
N LEU A 139 -63.57 -13.14 -20.47
CA LEU A 139 -64.74 -13.54 -21.25
C LEU A 139 -65.17 -14.98 -20.96
N VAL A 140 -64.21 -15.88 -20.73
CA VAL A 140 -64.47 -17.29 -20.41
C VAL A 140 -64.82 -17.47 -18.94
N SER A 141 -64.28 -16.65 -18.06
CA SER A 141 -64.52 -16.77 -16.63
C SER A 141 -65.91 -16.27 -16.28
N ASP A 142 -66.69 -17.14 -15.65
CA ASP A 142 -67.99 -16.81 -15.04
C ASP A 142 -67.85 -16.01 -13.72
N VAL A 143 -66.62 -15.61 -13.36
CA VAL A 143 -66.30 -14.95 -12.08
C VAL A 143 -67.07 -13.63 -11.94
N ASP A 144 -67.13 -12.84 -13.02
CA ASP A 144 -67.87 -11.57 -13.02
C ASP A 144 -69.40 -11.75 -13.01
N TYR A 145 -69.90 -12.96 -13.25
CA TYR A 145 -71.32 -13.29 -13.16
C TYR A 145 -71.71 -13.90 -11.81
N ARG A 146 -70.75 -14.47 -11.07
CA ARG A 146 -70.93 -15.01 -9.71
C ARG A 146 -70.94 -13.91 -8.64
N HIS A 147 -71.64 -12.82 -8.91
CA HIS A 147 -71.96 -11.81 -7.89
C HIS A 147 -73.23 -12.25 -7.15
N TYR A 148 -73.07 -13.11 -6.15
CA TYR A 148 -74.19 -13.52 -5.31
C TYR A 148 -74.68 -12.32 -4.48
N LEU A 149 -75.95 -11.94 -4.64
CA LEU A 149 -76.60 -10.87 -3.87
C LEU A 149 -76.59 -11.14 -2.35
N HIS A 150 -76.44 -12.40 -1.95
CA HIS A 150 -76.47 -12.83 -0.57
C HIS A 150 -75.35 -13.85 -0.37
N GLN A 151 -74.42 -13.56 0.53
CA GLN A 151 -73.46 -14.54 0.98
C GLN A 151 -74.08 -15.24 2.19
N TRP A 152 -74.43 -16.52 2.04
CA TRP A 152 -74.80 -17.34 3.20
C TRP A 152 -73.53 -17.62 4.00
N ILE A 153 -73.34 -16.84 5.06
CA ILE A 153 -72.36 -17.16 6.10
C ILE A 153 -73.06 -18.01 7.14
N CYS A 154 -72.63 -19.25 7.29
CA CYS A 154 -73.14 -20.09 8.36
C CYS A 154 -72.48 -19.61 9.67
N LEU A 155 -73.27 -19.15 10.64
CA LEU A 155 -72.73 -18.66 11.91
C LEU A 155 -72.20 -19.84 12.73
N PRO A 156 -71.05 -19.73 13.43
CA PRO A 156 -70.43 -20.83 14.16
C PRO A 156 -71.32 -21.56 15.19
N ASP A 157 -72.39 -20.90 15.62
CA ASP A 157 -73.42 -21.37 16.57
C ASP A 157 -74.52 -22.22 15.90
N GLN A 158 -74.68 -22.18 14.58
CA GLN A 158 -75.71 -22.98 13.90
C GLN A 158 -75.44 -24.48 14.05
N ASN A 159 -76.46 -25.20 14.53
CA ASN A 159 -76.42 -26.65 14.77
C ASN A 159 -75.89 -27.43 13.56
N ASP A 160 -76.29 -27.07 12.35
CA ASP A 160 -75.86 -27.77 11.12
C ASP A 160 -74.33 -27.78 10.96
N ILE A 161 -73.66 -26.67 11.31
CA ILE A 161 -72.19 -26.58 11.28
C ILE A 161 -71.57 -27.37 12.41
N ILE A 162 -72.15 -27.28 13.62
CA ILE A 162 -71.67 -28.02 14.79
C ILE A 162 -71.72 -29.53 14.51
N HIS A 163 -72.78 -30.00 13.85
CA HIS A 163 -72.93 -31.40 13.44
C HIS A 163 -71.95 -31.78 12.33
N ALA A 164 -71.80 -30.93 11.30
CA ALA A 164 -70.82 -31.18 10.23
C ALA A 164 -69.38 -31.23 10.76
N ARG A 165 -69.01 -30.31 11.67
CA ARG A 165 -67.70 -30.28 12.31
C ARG A 165 -67.45 -31.53 13.15
N LYS A 166 -68.39 -31.91 14.01
CA LYS A 166 -68.31 -33.15 14.79
C LYS A 166 -68.14 -34.39 13.90
N ALA A 167 -68.84 -34.44 12.77
CA ALA A 167 -68.73 -35.54 11.82
C ALA A 167 -67.35 -35.58 11.12
N TYR A 168 -66.79 -34.42 10.77
CA TYR A 168 -65.42 -34.33 10.22
C TYR A 168 -64.36 -34.72 11.25
N ASP A 169 -64.48 -34.25 12.49
CA ASP A 169 -63.55 -34.60 13.58
C ASP A 169 -63.55 -36.12 13.82
N LEU A 170 -64.71 -36.77 13.75
CA LEU A 170 -64.88 -38.23 13.83
C LEU A 170 -64.25 -39.00 12.65
N GLN A 171 -64.12 -38.39 11.47
CA GLN A 171 -63.51 -39.00 10.29
C GLN A 171 -61.99 -38.76 10.20
N SER A 172 -61.47 -37.81 10.99
CA SER A 172 -60.05 -37.46 10.98
C SER A 172 -59.19 -38.25 11.97
N ASP A 173 -59.81 -39.09 12.82
CA ASP A 173 -59.17 -40.13 13.65
C ASP A 173 -59.03 -41.46 12.88
#